data_AF-A0A372H145-F1
#
_entry.id   AF-A0A372H145-F1
#
_cell.length_a   1.000
_cell.length_b   1.000
_cell.length_c   1.000
_cell.angle_alpha   90.00
_cell.angle_beta   90.00
_cell.angle_gamma   90.00
#
_symmetry.space_group_name_H-M   'P 1'
#
loop_
_entity.id
_entity.type
_entity.pdbx_description
1 polymer ?
#
loop_
_entity_poly.entity_id
_entity_poly.type
_entity_poly.pdbx_seq_one_letter_code
_entity_poly.pdbx_strand_id
1 'polypeptide(L)' 'MGAVLMTTQLNYAVPVMRYVPLIDATGCQSLKGIIKSYRAKGIQVILSGINEETKKDF' A
#
# COMPACT_ATOMS: atom_id res chain seq x y z
N MET A 1 5.96 -5.11 39.89
CA MET A 1 5.81 -5.76 38.57
C MET A 1 5.15 -4.76 37.64
N GLY A 2 5.93 -4.01 36.86
CA GLY A 2 5.42 -2.98 35.96
C GLY A 2 5.13 -3.59 34.59
N ALA A 3 3.92 -3.38 34.07
CA ALA A 3 3.59 -3.75 32.70
C ALA A 3 4.38 -2.86 31.74
N VAL A 4 5.29 -3.47 30.96
CA VAL A 4 5.88 -2.81 29.80
C VAL A 4 4.77 -2.72 28.76
N LEU A 5 4.25 -1.51 28.53
CA LEU A 5 3.41 -1.22 27.37
C LEU A 5 4.28 -1.42 26.13
N MET A 6 4.21 -2.62 25.53
CA MET A 6 4.75 -2.87 24.21
C MET A 6 3.97 -2.01 23.23
N THR A 7 4.48 -0.81 22.95
CA THR A 7 3.94 0.06 21.91
C THR A 7 4.18 -0.62 20.56
N THR A 8 3.12 -1.14 19.96
CA THR A 8 3.17 -1.69 18.61
C THR A 8 3.23 -0.53 17.63
N GLN A 9 4.41 -0.23 17.09
CA GLN A 9 4.58 0.76 16.02
C GLN A 9 3.86 0.27 14.76
N LEU A 10 2.80 0.96 14.35
CA LEU A 10 2.09 0.67 13.10
C LEU A 10 2.82 1.36 11.94
N ASN A 11 3.35 0.57 11.01
CA ASN A 11 4.05 1.07 9.83
C ASN A 11 3.10 1.14 8.64
N TYR A 12 2.96 2.34 8.06
CA TYR A 12 2.13 2.58 6.88
C TYR A 12 2.94 3.19 5.74
N ALA A 13 2.61 2.78 4.52
CA ALA A 13 3.03 3.46 3.29
C ALA A 13 1.79 3.92 2.50
N VAL A 14 1.72 5.21 2.20
CA VAL A 14 0.55 5.81 1.54
C VAL A 14 0.97 6.48 0.22
N PRO A 15 1.11 5.73 -0.89
CA PRO A 15 1.38 6.32 -2.19
C PRO A 15 0.18 7.15 -2.67
N VAL A 16 0.47 8.36 -3.18
CA VAL A 16 -0.53 9.29 -3.74
C VAL A 16 -0.66 9.04 -5.24
N MET A 17 -1.79 8.48 -5.66
CA MET A 17 -2.09 8.09 -7.05
C MET A 17 -2.85 9.19 -7.83
N ARG A 18 -3.17 10.32 -7.21
CA ARG A 18 -4.06 11.36 -7.78
C ARG A 18 -3.63 11.89 -9.15
N TYR A 19 -2.33 11.87 -9.44
CA TYR A 19 -1.76 12.37 -10.70
C TYR A 19 -1.37 11.26 -11.67
N VAL A 20 -1.78 10.02 -11.39
CA VAL A 20 -1.58 8.87 -12.28
C VAL A 20 -2.89 8.64 -13.04
N PRO A 21 -3.02 9.17 -14.27
CA PRO A 21 -4.29 9.17 -15.00
C PRO A 21 -4.71 7.77 -15.44
N LEU A 22 -3.74 6.90 -15.72
CA LEU A 22 -3.94 5.53 -16.19
C LEU A 22 -2.76 4.66 -15.74
N ILE A 23 -3.02 3.40 -15.42
CA ILE A 23 -2.02 2.37 -15.18
C ILE A 23 -2.32 1.22 -16.14
N ASP A 24 -1.34 0.82 -16.95
CA ASP A 24 -1.48 -0.32 -17.84
C ASP A 24 -1.26 -1.65 -17.08
N ALA A 25 -1.44 -2.79 -17.78
CA ALA A 25 -1.28 -4.12 -17.20
C ALA A 25 0.09 -4.34 -16.52
N THR A 26 1.18 -3.86 -17.12
CA THR A 26 2.54 -3.99 -16.56
C THR A 26 2.71 -3.11 -15.31
N GLY A 27 2.19 -1.89 -15.33
CA GLY A 27 2.18 -1.02 -14.16
C GLY A 27 1.40 -1.64 -12.99
N CYS A 28 0.23 -2.22 -13.25
CA CYS A 28 -0.57 -2.91 -12.24
C CYS A 28 0.16 -4.10 -11.61
N GLN A 29 0.79 -4.95 -12.43
CA GLN A 29 1.58 -6.08 -11.93
C GLN A 29 2.76 -5.63 -11.06
N SER A 30 3.45 -4.57 -11.50
CA SER A 30 4.55 -3.98 -10.73
C SER A 30 4.08 -3.45 -9.37
N LEU A 31 2.96 -2.72 -9.36
CA LEU A 31 2.36 -2.16 -8.15
C LEU A 31 1.90 -3.26 -7.17
N LYS A 32 1.30 -4.34 -7.67
CA LYS A 32 0.98 -5.53 -6.86
C LYS A 32 2.22 -6.15 -6.23
N GLY A 33 3.32 -6.25 -6.98
CA GLY A 33 4.63 -6.70 -6.49
C GLY A 33 5.13 -5.82 -5.34
N ILE A 34 5.09 -4.51 -5.52
CA ILE A 34 5.49 -3.53 -4.49
C ILE A 34 4.64 -3.72 -3.23
N ILE A 35 3.31 -3.72 -3.35
CA ILE A 35 2.40 -3.90 -2.19
C ILE A 35 2.72 -5.21 -1.44
N LYS A 36 2.95 -6.31 -2.18
CA LYS A 36 3.31 -7.60 -1.59
C LYS A 36 4.63 -7.54 -0.82
N SER A 37 5.65 -6.86 -1.37
CA SER A 37 6.94 -6.67 -0.70
C SER A 37 6.83 -5.83 0.58
N TYR A 38 6.00 -4.78 0.59
CA TYR A 38 5.76 -3.98 1.80
C TYR A 38 4.99 -4.76 2.86
N ARG A 39 3.95 -5.51 2.46
CA ARG A 39 3.18 -6.37 3.36
C ARG A 39 4.04 -7.45 4.00
N ALA A 40 4.99 -8.04 3.25
CA ALA A 40 5.95 -9.01 3.77
C ALA A 40 6.86 -8.43 4.87
N LYS A 41 7.05 -7.10 4.91
CA LYS A 41 7.79 -6.38 5.95
C LYS A 41 6.89 -5.92 7.11
N GLY A 42 5.63 -6.33 7.15
CA GLY A 42 4.65 -5.88 8.14
C GLY A 42 4.20 -4.43 7.94
N ILE A 43 4.41 -3.86 6.74
CA ILE A 43 4.00 -2.49 6.42
C ILE A 43 2.66 -2.54 5.68
N GLN A 44 1.66 -1.83 6.20
CA GLN A 44 0.37 -1.72 5.56
C GLN A 44 0.43 -0.65 4.46
N VAL A 45 -0.01 -1.00 3.25
CA VAL A 45 -0.06 -0.06 2.12
C VAL A 45 -1.48 0.42 1.90
N ILE A 46 -1.66 1.74 1.79
CA ILE A 46 -2.96 2.38 1.51
C ILE A 46 -2.81 3.17 0.21
N LEU A 47 -3.46 2.72 -0.87
CA LEU A 47 -3.44 3.43 -2.15
C LEU A 47 -4.41 4.62 -2.10
N SER A 48 -3.89 5.84 -2.03
CA SER A 48 -4.70 7.04 -1.92
C SER A 48 -4.91 7.70 -3.28
N GLY A 49 -6.15 8.07 -3.60
CA GLY A 49 -6.48 8.77 -4.86
C GLY A 49 -6.42 7.91 -6.12
N ILE A 50 -6.60 6.59 -5.98
CA ILE A 50 -6.70 5.65 -7.11
C ILE A 50 -8.02 5.84 -7.87
N ASN A 51 -7.96 5.85 -9.20
CA ASN A 51 -9.13 5.99 -10.07
C ASN A 51 -9.98 4.70 -10.09
N GLU A 52 -11.26 4.80 -10.42
CA GLU A 52 -12.21 3.67 -10.37
C GLU A 52 -11.85 2.52 -11.29
N GLU A 53 -11.28 2.81 -12.47
CA GLU A 53 -10.83 1.78 -13.39
C GLU A 53 -9.70 0.94 -12.77
N THR A 54 -8.68 1.61 -12.22
CA THR A 54 -7.56 0.95 -11.56
C THR A 54 -7.99 0.19 -10.30
N LYS A 55 -8.99 0.69 -9.55
CA LYS A 55 -9.53 -0.02 -8.37
C LYS A 55 -10.05 -1.42 -8.71
N LYS A 56 -10.52 -1.68 -9.92
CA LYS A 56 -11.02 -3.01 -10.32
C LYS A 56 -9.93 -4.08 -10.34
N ASP A 57 -8.65 -3.67 -10.37
CA ASP A 57 -7.52 -4.58 -10.46
C ASP A 57 -6.90 -4.91 -9.07
N PHE A 58 -7.29 -4.21 -7.99
CA PHE A 58 -6.71 -4.34 -6.63
C PHE A 58 -7.73 -4.87 -5.61
#